data_AF-A0A3M1SNT5-F1
#
_entry.id   AF-A0A3M1SNT5-F1
#
_cell.length_a   1.000
_cell.length_b   1.000
_cell.length_c   1.000
_cell.angle_alpha   90.00
_cell.angle_beta   90.00
_cell.angle_gamma   90.00
#
_symmetry.space_group_name_H-M   'P 1'
#
loop_
_entity.id
_entity.type
_entity.pdbx_description
1 polymer ?
#
loop_
_entity_poly.entity_id
_entity_poly.type
_entity_poly.pdbx_seq_one_letter_code
_entity_poly.pdbx_strand_id
1 'polypeptide(L)'
;MGVLSYLGPQEVLVGQPTRLNGTFDPQVVHNVTVVAEDKYPLPVTLNTSAKTWQVNLDRGFSSAGVRWLRLRGTDRAGQVKSDRLIYITVSDRPMTEADSLSLRVLQDTWFKISTTDSARLDDQQKVRVKAGQTFAVRRYDALQGHLKLQLASPIDPVG
;
A
#
# COMPACT_ATOMS: atom_id res chain seq x y z
N MET A 1 8.15 -21.21 2.79
CA MET A 1 7.47 -20.22 1.93
C MET A 1 5.97 -20.36 2.14
N GLY A 2 5.20 -19.26 2.17
CA GLY A 2 3.75 -19.33 2.31
C GLY A 2 3.06 -19.88 1.05
N VAL A 3 1.82 -20.39 1.20
CA VAL A 3 1.00 -21.01 0.14
C VAL A 3 0.82 -20.11 -1.10
N LEU A 4 0.77 -18.80 -0.88
CA LEU A 4 0.69 -17.76 -1.90
C LEU A 4 1.43 -16.54 -1.35
N SER A 5 2.07 -15.74 -2.20
CA SER A 5 2.77 -14.53 -1.79
C SER A 5 2.58 -13.41 -2.81
N TYR A 6 2.87 -12.18 -2.36
CA TYR A 6 3.02 -11.00 -3.19
C TYR A 6 4.43 -10.46 -2.95
N LEU A 7 5.20 -10.29 -4.01
CA LEU A 7 6.57 -9.79 -3.91
C LEU A 7 6.66 -8.30 -4.23
N GLY A 8 5.76 -7.79 -5.07
CA GLY A 8 5.72 -6.36 -5.36
C GLY A 8 5.19 -6.04 -6.75
N PRO A 9 5.22 -4.74 -7.10
CA PRO A 9 5.70 -3.61 -6.29
C PRO A 9 4.71 -3.13 -5.21
N GLN A 10 5.18 -2.44 -4.17
CA GLN A 10 4.29 -1.81 -3.17
C GLN A 10 3.89 -0.38 -3.55
N GLU A 11 4.61 0.20 -4.51
CA GLU A 11 4.36 1.52 -5.06
C GLU A 11 4.60 1.53 -6.56
N VAL A 12 3.78 2.29 -7.28
CA VAL A 12 3.84 2.46 -8.73
C VAL A 12 3.44 3.87 -9.11
N LEU A 13 3.69 4.23 -10.37
CA LEU A 13 3.32 5.54 -10.89
C LEU A 13 2.09 5.49 -11.77
N VAL A 14 1.31 6.57 -11.73
CA VAL A 14 0.19 6.78 -12.64
C VAL A 14 0.68 6.67 -14.09
N GLY A 15 -0.04 5.89 -14.89
CA GLY A 15 0.22 5.71 -16.31
C GLY A 15 1.49 4.91 -16.66
N GLN A 16 2.21 4.36 -15.67
CA GLN A 16 3.43 3.59 -15.91
C GLN A 16 3.15 2.09 -16.01
N PRO A 17 3.66 1.40 -17.04
CA PRO A 17 3.57 -0.06 -17.14
C PRO A 17 4.03 -0.73 -15.84
N THR A 18 3.18 -1.59 -15.30
CA THR A 18 3.40 -2.22 -13.99
C THR A 18 3.32 -3.73 -14.09
N ARG A 19 4.30 -4.42 -13.52
CA ARG A 19 4.23 -5.87 -13.32
C ARG A 19 4.01 -6.19 -11.85
N LEU A 20 2.87 -6.78 -11.54
CA LEU A 20 2.58 -7.35 -10.22
C LEU A 20 3.04 -8.80 -10.22
N ASN A 21 3.75 -9.25 -9.19
CA ASN A 21 4.16 -10.65 -9.13
C ASN A 21 4.27 -11.21 -7.71
N GLY A 22 4.32 -12.54 -7.65
CA GLY A 22 4.56 -13.27 -6.43
C GLY A 22 4.83 -14.75 -6.67
N THR A 23 4.84 -15.51 -5.58
CA THR A 23 5.04 -16.97 -5.60
C THR A 23 3.79 -17.71 -5.13
N PHE A 24 3.69 -18.98 -5.48
CA PHE A 24 2.65 -19.87 -4.97
C PHE A 24 3.18 -21.30 -4.81
N ASP A 25 2.53 -22.09 -3.95
CA ASP A 25 2.81 -23.52 -3.84
C ASP A 25 1.95 -24.31 -4.83
N PRO A 26 2.52 -24.89 -5.90
CA PRO A 26 1.75 -25.62 -6.91
C PRO A 26 1.18 -26.96 -6.41
N GLN A 27 1.60 -27.46 -5.24
CA GLN A 27 0.98 -28.64 -4.62
C GLN A 27 -0.36 -28.31 -3.94
N VAL A 28 -0.57 -27.05 -3.58
CA VAL A 28 -1.75 -26.59 -2.83
C VAL A 28 -2.67 -25.72 -3.68
N VAL A 29 -2.08 -24.84 -4.50
CA VAL A 29 -2.79 -23.87 -5.33
C VAL A 29 -2.64 -24.25 -6.79
N HIS A 30 -3.77 -24.45 -7.46
CA HIS A 30 -3.85 -24.73 -8.89
C HIS A 30 -4.22 -23.49 -9.72
N ASN A 31 -4.96 -22.55 -9.13
CA ASN A 31 -5.36 -21.32 -9.77
C ASN A 31 -5.12 -20.11 -8.85
N VAL A 32 -4.66 -19.01 -9.44
CA VAL A 32 -4.46 -17.72 -8.74
C VAL A 32 -5.32 -16.67 -9.43
N THR A 33 -6.09 -15.93 -8.65
CA THR A 33 -6.88 -14.79 -9.14
C THR A 33 -6.42 -13.51 -8.45
N VAL A 34 -6.35 -12.43 -9.22
CA VAL A 34 -6.12 -11.08 -8.71
C VAL A 34 -7.28 -10.21 -9.16
N VAL A 35 -7.94 -9.56 -8.20
CA VAL A 35 -9.04 -8.62 -8.50
C VAL A 35 -8.70 -7.28 -7.87
N ALA A 36 -8.59 -6.24 -8.67
CA ALA A 36 -8.42 -4.89 -8.17
C ALA A 36 -9.74 -4.34 -7.67
N GLU A 37 -9.72 -3.80 -6.45
CA GLU A 37 -10.85 -3.12 -5.82
C GLU A 37 -12.16 -3.94 -5.75
N ASP A 38 -12.04 -5.28 -5.73
CA ASP A 38 -13.13 -6.26 -5.87
C ASP A 38 -14.02 -6.09 -7.12
N LYS A 39 -13.57 -5.30 -8.08
CA LYS A 39 -14.37 -4.92 -9.26
C LYS A 39 -13.72 -5.32 -10.57
N TYR A 40 -12.40 -5.23 -10.65
CA TYR A 40 -11.67 -5.36 -11.90
C TYR A 40 -10.78 -6.61 -11.86
N PRO A 41 -11.23 -7.75 -12.42
CA PRO A 41 -10.39 -8.93 -12.50
C PRO A 41 -9.18 -8.65 -13.41
N LEU A 42 -8.00 -9.02 -12.94
CA LEU A 42 -6.75 -8.83 -13.67
C LEU A 42 -6.27 -10.17 -14.26
N PRO A 43 -5.75 -10.18 -15.50
CA PRO A 43 -5.27 -11.40 -16.14
C PRO A 43 -3.98 -11.91 -15.47
N VAL A 44 -4.07 -13.08 -14.85
CA VAL A 44 -2.93 -13.74 -14.19
C VAL A 44 -2.28 -14.73 -15.13
N THR A 45 -0.95 -14.70 -15.23
CA THR A 45 -0.15 -15.74 -15.86
C THR A 45 0.57 -16.54 -14.78
N LEU A 46 0.45 -17.87 -14.83
CA LEU A 46 1.15 -18.79 -13.93
C LEU A 46 2.37 -19.40 -14.62
N ASN A 47 3.46 -19.52 -13.86
CA ASN A 47 4.59 -20.36 -14.21
C ASN A 47 4.78 -21.41 -13.11
N THR A 48 4.23 -22.60 -13.33
CA THR A 48 4.23 -23.69 -12.35
C THR A 48 5.64 -24.21 -12.07
N SER A 49 6.52 -24.25 -13.08
CA SER A 49 7.92 -24.69 -12.91
C SER A 49 8.72 -23.71 -12.06
N ALA A 50 8.53 -22.40 -12.28
CA ALA A 50 9.17 -21.35 -11.48
C ALA A 50 8.45 -21.06 -10.16
N LYS A 51 7.25 -21.63 -9.95
CA LYS A 51 6.39 -21.36 -8.79
C LYS A 51 6.01 -19.88 -8.65
N THR A 52 5.84 -19.18 -9.77
CA THR A 52 5.54 -17.74 -9.82
C THR A 52 4.23 -17.45 -10.52
N TRP A 53 3.59 -16.35 -10.12
CA TRP A 53 2.46 -15.76 -10.82
C TRP A 53 2.79 -14.31 -11.16
N GLN A 54 2.20 -13.80 -12.24
CA GLN A 54 2.36 -12.40 -12.65
C GLN A 54 1.08 -11.83 -13.26
N VAL A 55 0.93 -10.51 -13.15
CA VAL A 55 -0.03 -9.69 -13.89
C VAL A 55 0.77 -8.57 -14.56
N ASN A 56 0.55 -8.35 -15.85
CA ASN A 56 1.09 -7.21 -16.59
C ASN A 56 -0.01 -6.17 -16.80
N LEU A 57 0.25 -4.95 -16.35
CA LEU A 57 -0.61 -3.79 -16.54
C LEU A 57 0.11 -2.83 -17.49
N ASP A 58 -0.08 -3.01 -18.80
CA ASP A 58 0.69 -2.29 -19.82
C ASP A 58 0.47 -0.76 -19.78
N ARG A 59 -0.70 -0.31 -19.30
CA ARG A 59 -1.01 1.12 -19.08
C ARG A 59 -0.86 1.57 -17.62
N GLY A 60 -0.50 0.66 -16.72
CA GLY A 60 -0.45 0.95 -15.29
C GLY A 60 -1.79 1.30 -14.67
N PHE A 61 -1.72 2.06 -13.58
CA PHE A 61 -2.89 2.59 -12.87
C PHE A 61 -3.23 4.00 -13.38
N SER A 62 -4.52 4.30 -13.52
CA SER A 62 -5.00 5.54 -14.15
C SER A 62 -5.14 6.74 -13.22
N SER A 63 -5.07 6.52 -11.91
CA SER A 63 -5.26 7.59 -10.92
C SER A 63 -4.47 7.31 -9.65
N ALA A 64 -3.97 8.37 -9.03
CA ALA A 64 -3.20 8.31 -7.79
C ALA A 64 -4.06 7.88 -6.58
N GLY A 65 -3.39 7.44 -5.53
CA GLY A 65 -3.96 7.02 -4.26
C GLY A 65 -3.70 5.55 -3.94
N VAL A 66 -4.18 5.12 -2.78
CA VAL A 66 -4.08 3.72 -2.36
C VAL A 66 -5.06 2.87 -3.18
N ARG A 67 -4.54 1.81 -3.79
CA ARG A 67 -5.31 0.77 -4.46
C ARG A 67 -5.12 -0.53 -3.70
N TRP A 68 -6.09 -1.42 -3.81
CA TRP A 68 -6.00 -2.72 -3.18
C TRP A 68 -6.37 -3.82 -4.16
N LEU A 69 -5.72 -4.97 -3.96
CA LEU A 69 -5.89 -6.17 -4.75
C LEU A 69 -6.33 -7.30 -3.83
N ARG A 70 -7.41 -7.98 -4.18
CA ARG A 70 -7.72 -9.29 -3.62
C ARG A 70 -6.90 -10.34 -4.36
N LEU A 71 -5.97 -10.95 -3.66
CA LEU A 71 -5.14 -12.05 -4.15
C LEU A 71 -5.65 -13.36 -3.53
N ARG A 72 -6.14 -14.27 -4.38
CA ARG A 72 -6.72 -15.53 -3.95
C ARG A 72 -6.09 -16.71 -4.69
N GLY A 73 -5.85 -17.80 -3.96
CA GLY A 73 -5.41 -19.08 -4.49
C GLY A 73 -6.42 -20.17 -4.23
N THR A 74 -6.76 -20.98 -5.23
CA THR A 74 -7.67 -22.11 -5.12
C THR A 74 -7.03 -23.41 -5.58
N ASP A 75 -7.46 -24.54 -5.03
CA ASP A 75 -7.09 -25.86 -5.52
C ASP A 75 -7.87 -26.25 -6.80
N ARG A 76 -7.69 -27.50 -7.26
CA ARG A 76 -8.38 -28.05 -8.44
C ARG A 76 -9.90 -28.18 -8.27
N ALA A 77 -10.38 -28.30 -7.03
CA ALA A 77 -11.81 -28.35 -6.73
C ALA A 77 -12.43 -26.95 -6.59
N GLY A 78 -11.62 -25.89 -6.74
CA GLY A 78 -12.06 -24.51 -6.54
C GLY A 78 -12.10 -24.08 -5.08
N GLN A 79 -11.61 -24.91 -4.14
CA GLN A 79 -11.59 -24.55 -2.73
C GLN A 79 -10.52 -23.48 -2.48
N VAL A 80 -10.89 -22.41 -1.79
CA VAL A 80 -9.97 -21.33 -1.41
C VAL A 80 -8.94 -21.84 -0.40
N LYS A 81 -7.65 -21.74 -0.76
CA LYS A 81 -6.51 -22.07 0.12
C LYS A 81 -5.81 -20.83 0.66
N SER A 82 -5.99 -19.68 0.00
CA SER A 82 -5.52 -18.39 0.48
C SER A 82 -6.39 -17.27 -0.07
N ASP A 83 -6.70 -16.27 0.77
CA ASP A 83 -7.37 -15.02 0.39
C ASP A 83 -6.73 -13.90 1.20
N ARG A 84 -6.26 -12.85 0.52
CA ARG A 84 -5.62 -11.70 1.18
C ARG A 84 -5.81 -10.40 0.40
N LEU A 85 -5.79 -9.30 1.13
CA LEU A 85 -5.74 -7.95 0.58
C LEU A 85 -4.29 -7.47 0.51
N ILE A 86 -3.90 -6.99 -0.66
CA ILE A 86 -2.62 -6.33 -0.91
C ILE A 86 -2.88 -4.86 -1.19
N TYR A 87 -2.16 -3.96 -0.54
CA TYR A 87 -2.26 -2.52 -0.79
C TYR A 87 -1.07 -2.05 -1.61
N ILE A 88 -1.35 -1.23 -2.63
CA ILE A 88 -0.37 -0.58 -3.50
C ILE A 88 -0.62 0.92 -3.45
N THR A 89 0.44 1.70 -3.26
CA THR A 89 0.38 3.15 -3.44
C THR A 89 0.57 3.48 -4.92
N VAL A 90 -0.34 4.25 -5.51
CA VAL A 90 -0.18 4.81 -6.85
C VAL A 90 0.14 6.30 -6.71
N SER A 91 1.32 6.71 -7.16
CA SER A 91 1.82 8.08 -7.04
C SER A 91 1.81 8.78 -8.39
N ASP A 92 1.57 10.10 -8.41
CA ASP A 92 1.60 10.94 -9.62
C ASP A 92 3.03 11.28 -10.08
N ARG A 93 3.99 11.18 -9.16
CA ARG A 93 5.43 11.38 -9.37
C ARG A 93 6.21 10.31 -8.61
N PRO A 94 7.42 9.93 -9.06
CA PRO A 94 8.30 9.04 -8.31
C PRO A 94 8.41 9.51 -6.88
N MET A 95 7.89 8.73 -5.93
CA MET A 95 8.44 8.77 -4.59
C MET A 95 9.78 8.05 -4.74
N THR A 96 10.86 8.83 -4.67
CA THR A 96 12.23 8.31 -4.71
C THR A 96 12.32 7.08 -3.82
N GLU A 97 13.00 6.02 -4.28
CA GLU A 97 13.34 4.86 -3.45
C GLU A 97 13.83 5.35 -2.10
N ALA A 98 13.04 5.18 -1.05
CA ALA A 98 13.44 5.56 0.28
C ALA A 98 13.37 4.30 1.14
N ASP A 99 14.49 3.61 1.19
CA ASP A 99 14.99 3.19 2.49
C ASP A 99 14.77 4.37 3.45
N SER A 100 13.75 4.25 4.31
CA SER A 100 13.26 5.27 5.25
C SER A 100 12.80 6.61 4.64
N LEU A 101 11.49 6.74 4.38
CA LEU A 101 10.86 8.04 4.22
C LEU A 101 10.99 8.84 5.54
N SER A 102 11.53 10.06 5.46
CA SER A 102 11.72 10.95 6.60
C SER A 102 10.93 12.25 6.40
N LEU A 103 10.13 12.61 7.40
CA LEU A 103 9.42 13.88 7.48
C LEU A 103 10.23 14.83 8.37
N ARG A 104 10.61 15.99 7.84
CA ARG A 104 11.18 17.09 8.64
C ARG A 104 10.14 18.18 8.84
N VAL A 105 9.89 18.54 10.09
CA VAL A 105 8.97 19.63 10.43
C VAL A 105 9.68 20.97 10.25
N LEU A 106 9.17 21.81 9.35
CA LEU A 106 9.81 23.09 9.00
C LEU A 106 9.39 24.24 9.93
N GLN A 107 8.21 24.15 10.51
CA GLN A 107 7.64 25.13 11.43
C GLN A 107 6.82 24.43 12.51
N ASP A 108 6.73 25.02 13.69
CA ASP A 108 5.92 24.49 14.78
C ASP A 108 4.48 24.24 14.30
N THR A 109 4.01 23.01 14.41
CA THR A 109 2.73 22.56 13.88
C THR A 109 2.03 21.59 14.84
N TRP A 110 0.77 21.27 14.54
CA TRP A 110 0.01 20.25 15.27
C TRP A 110 -0.07 18.98 14.41
N PHE A 111 0.33 17.85 14.99
CA PHE A 111 -0.15 16.57 14.48
C PHE A 111 -1.48 16.29 15.16
N LYS A 112 -2.47 15.82 14.40
CA LYS A 112 -3.87 15.70 14.80
C LYS A 112 -4.43 14.37 14.29
N ILE A 113 -5.36 13.77 15.02
CA ILE A 113 -6.04 12.55 14.58
C ILE A 113 -7.03 12.77 13.41
N SER A 114 -7.41 14.03 13.14
CA SER A 114 -8.36 14.39 12.08
C SER A 114 -8.05 15.76 11.44
N THR A 115 -8.76 16.08 10.37
CA THR A 115 -8.66 17.38 9.66
C THR A 115 -9.34 18.53 10.40
N THR A 116 -10.09 18.25 11.48
CA THR A 116 -10.72 19.27 12.33
C THR A 116 -9.69 20.30 12.82
N ASP A 117 -10.11 21.56 12.94
CA ASP A 117 -9.27 22.64 13.46
C ASP A 117 -8.68 22.25 14.84
N SER A 118 -7.38 22.48 15.03
CA SER A 118 -6.68 22.23 16.30
C SER A 118 -7.28 22.94 17.51
N ALA A 119 -7.97 24.07 17.30
CA ALA A 119 -8.66 24.80 18.36
C ALA A 119 -9.90 24.05 18.90
N ARG A 120 -10.43 23.09 18.13
CA ARG A 120 -11.61 22.28 18.48
C ARG A 120 -11.27 20.86 18.94
N LEU A 121 -10.00 20.52 18.96
CA LEU A 121 -9.50 19.23 19.43
C LEU A 121 -8.98 19.37 20.85
N ASP A 122 -9.23 18.36 21.69
CA ASP A 122 -8.63 18.28 23.01
C ASP A 122 -7.17 17.78 22.95
N ASP A 123 -6.49 17.76 24.09
CA ASP A 123 -5.08 17.38 24.19
C ASP A 123 -4.83 15.88 24.01
N GLN A 124 -5.88 15.04 24.00
CA GLN A 124 -5.80 13.62 23.65
C GLN A 124 -5.92 13.38 22.13
N GLN A 125 -6.17 14.43 21.36
CA GLN A 125 -6.43 14.35 19.92
C GLN A 125 -5.37 15.07 19.08
N LYS A 126 -4.42 15.75 19.73
CA LYS A 126 -3.36 16.52 19.07
C LYS A 126 -2.08 16.53 19.90
N VAL A 127 -0.95 16.66 19.22
CA VAL A 127 0.35 16.90 19.85
C VAL A 127 1.10 17.99 19.11
N ARG A 128 1.77 18.87 19.87
CA ARG A 128 2.57 19.94 19.30
C ARG A 128 3.89 19.35 18.82
N VAL A 129 4.22 19.60 17.57
CA VAL A 129 5.47 19.16 16.96
C VAL A 129 6.28 20.40 16.61
N LYS A 130 7.52 20.43 17.07
CA LYS A 130 8.43 21.56 16.94
C LYS A 130 9.17 21.55 15.60
N ALA A 131 9.48 22.74 15.10
CA ALA A 131 10.37 22.90 13.97
C ALA A 131 11.71 22.17 14.22
N GLY A 132 12.23 21.51 13.18
CA GLY A 132 13.46 20.74 13.22
C GLY A 132 13.30 19.27 13.60
N GLN A 133 12.16 18.86 14.17
CA GLN A 133 11.92 17.43 14.45
C GLN A 133 11.83 16.62 13.16
N THR A 134 12.34 15.38 13.21
CA THR A 134 12.30 14.43 12.10
C THR A 134 11.60 13.14 12.51
N PHE A 135 10.81 12.56 11.59
CA PHE A 135 10.06 11.34 11.83
C PHE A 135 10.25 10.37 10.68
N ALA A 136 10.50 9.10 11.00
CA ALA A 136 10.37 8.04 10.01
C ALA A 136 8.88 7.81 9.70
N VAL A 137 8.55 7.71 8.42
CA VAL A 137 7.18 7.61 7.92
C VAL A 137 7.04 6.33 7.12
N ARG A 138 5.96 5.58 7.35
CA ARG A 138 5.65 4.37 6.58
C ARG A 138 4.91 4.71 5.30
N ARG A 139 3.96 5.65 5.39
CA ARG A 139 3.08 6.09 4.31
C ARG A 139 2.67 7.54 4.52
N TYR A 140 2.39 8.25 3.44
CA TYR A 140 1.70 9.53 3.51
C TYR A 140 0.63 9.64 2.42
N ASP A 141 -0.27 10.59 2.61
CA ASP A 141 -1.27 10.98 1.62
C ASP A 141 -1.57 12.48 1.76
N ALA A 142 -2.12 13.11 0.73
CA ALA A 142 -2.58 14.49 0.78
C ALA A 142 -4.11 14.51 0.77
N LEU A 143 -4.72 15.01 1.85
CA LEU A 143 -6.18 15.06 2.01
C LEU A 143 -6.60 16.44 2.50
N GLN A 144 -7.44 17.13 1.72
CA GLN A 144 -8.05 18.42 2.11
C GLN A 144 -7.03 19.42 2.68
N GLY A 145 -5.91 19.62 1.98
CA GLY A 145 -4.85 20.55 2.42
C GLY A 145 -4.02 20.07 3.62
N HIS A 146 -4.23 18.85 4.09
CA HIS A 146 -3.42 18.22 5.14
C HIS A 146 -2.53 17.12 4.56
N LEU A 147 -1.35 16.95 5.16
CA LEU A 147 -0.53 15.77 4.97
C LEU A 147 -0.97 14.71 5.99
N LYS A 148 -1.61 13.63 5.51
CA LYS A 148 -1.92 12.46 6.31
C LYS A 148 -0.68 11.59 6.38
N LEU A 149 -0.35 11.09 7.57
CA LEU A 149 0.88 10.36 7.84
C LEU A 149 0.54 9.06 8.56
N GLN A 150 1.27 8.00 8.24
CA GLN A 150 1.42 6.83 9.10
C GLN A 150 2.88 6.81 9.57
N LEU A 151 3.11 7.10 10.84
CA LEU A 151 4.47 7.15 11.39
C LEU A 151 5.05 5.74 11.58
N ALA A 152 6.37 5.62 11.52
CA ALA A 152 7.05 4.36 11.82
C ALA A 152 6.92 4.00 13.31
N SER A 153 6.98 5.03 14.16
CA SER A 153 6.73 5.01 15.60
C SER A 153 5.72 6.11 15.93
N PRO A 154 4.61 5.79 16.62
CA PRO A 154 3.61 6.79 16.99
C PRO A 154 4.17 7.79 18.03
N ILE A 155 3.55 8.96 18.11
CA ILE A 155 3.85 10.00 19.11
C ILE A 155 2.60 10.30 19.94
N ASP A 156 2.54 9.84 21.17
CA ASP A 156 1.34 9.98 22.01
C ASP A 156 0.77 11.42 21.98
N PRO A 157 -0.52 11.62 21.65
CA PRO A 157 -1.58 10.63 21.45
C PRO A 157 -1.88 10.27 19.96
N VAL A 158 -0.99 10.59 19.02
CA VAL A 158 -1.22 10.48 17.56
C VAL A 158 -0.13 9.67 16.84
N GLY A 159 -0.48 8.87 15.83
CA GLY A 159 0.54 8.22 14.98
C GLY A 159 0.10 6.94 14.32
#